data_AF-A0AAF1B5A0-F1
#
_entry.id   AF-A0AAF1B5A0-F1
#
_cell.length_a   1.000
_cell.length_b   1.000
_cell.length_c   1.000
_cell.angle_alpha   90.00
_cell.angle_beta   90.00
_cell.angle_gamma   90.00
#
_symmetry.space_group_name_H-M   'P 1'
#
loop_
_entity.id
_entity.type
_entity.pdbx_description
1 polymer ?
#
loop_
_entity_poly.entity_id
_entity_poly.type
_entity_poly.pdbx_seq_one_letter_code
_entity_poly.pdbx_strand_id
1 'polypeptide(L)'
;MSKLHHPISTLFFSHKPFLFVPASSLRNPRNFFNFTTNSTNNHSLVAAAQAQSPIAKKPPNLPGLENVMLEYMFGKKKATEVAHSVWKCVVQKGDAVIDATCGNGYDTLAMLNMVADKSQKGRVYALDLQDVALQNTRSLLDESLDDNERELVELFSTCHSKLEEVIPRNITVRLVAFNLGYLPGGDKTMITKSDTTLLGLEAAERVVAPGGLISLLVYVGHPGGREEFETVQAFASGLAVDKWSCCKLEMLNKPLAPIIVFLFKR
;
A
#
# COMPACT_ATOMS: atom_id res chain seq x y z
N MET A 1 -60.63 16.70 4.88
CA MET A 1 -60.78 15.36 5.50
C MET A 1 -61.05 14.35 4.41
N SER A 2 -60.03 13.63 3.96
CA SER A 2 -60.18 12.33 3.29
C SER A 2 -58.79 11.72 3.15
N LYS A 3 -58.59 10.65 3.93
CA LYS A 3 -57.36 9.86 4.03
C LYS A 3 -57.21 9.00 2.78
N LEU A 4 -56.00 8.94 2.22
CA LEU A 4 -55.59 7.88 1.29
C LEU A 4 -54.47 7.08 1.94
N HIS A 5 -54.84 5.87 2.35
CA HIS A 5 -53.95 4.79 2.74
C HIS A 5 -53.37 4.14 1.49
N HIS A 6 -52.05 3.94 1.45
CA HIS A 6 -51.44 2.85 0.71
C HIS A 6 -50.35 2.19 1.56
N PRO A 7 -50.11 0.87 1.38
CA PRO A 7 -49.58 0.00 2.42
C PRO A 7 -48.05 -0.13 2.36
N ILE A 8 -47.45 -0.30 3.53
CA ILE A 8 -46.05 -0.64 3.74
C ILE A 8 -45.87 -2.12 3.38
N SER A 9 -45.07 -2.41 2.35
CA SER A 9 -44.59 -3.75 2.05
C SER A 9 -43.36 -4.05 2.92
N THR A 10 -43.53 -4.95 3.89
CA THR A 10 -42.46 -5.53 4.70
C THR A 10 -41.80 -6.67 3.90
N LEU A 11 -40.63 -6.41 3.32
CA LEU A 11 -39.77 -7.48 2.81
C LEU A 11 -39.04 -8.16 3.98
N PHE A 12 -39.50 -9.36 4.34
CA PHE A 12 -38.75 -10.30 5.16
C PHE A 12 -37.59 -10.89 4.34
N PHE A 13 -36.35 -10.51 4.66
CA PHE A 13 -35.18 -11.26 4.22
C PHE A 13 -34.98 -12.47 5.13
N SER A 14 -35.37 -13.64 4.62
CA SER A 14 -35.07 -14.95 5.21
C SER A 14 -33.54 -15.16 5.20
N HIS A 15 -32.93 -15.10 6.38
CA HIS A 15 -31.56 -15.57 6.60
C HIS A 15 -31.54 -17.10 6.52
N LYS A 16 -30.83 -17.66 5.55
CA LYS A 16 -30.42 -19.07 5.58
C LYS A 16 -29.28 -19.23 6.61
N PRO A 17 -29.34 -20.21 7.52
CA PRO A 17 -28.26 -20.43 8.47
C PRO A 17 -27.05 -21.06 7.77
N PHE A 18 -25.86 -20.56 8.09
CA PHE A 18 -24.59 -21.20 7.76
C PHE A 18 -24.53 -22.57 8.44
N LEU A 19 -24.37 -23.62 7.63
CA LEU A 19 -24.14 -24.98 8.10
C LEU A 19 -22.74 -25.06 8.74
N PHE A 20 -22.75 -25.43 10.01
CA PHE A 20 -21.59 -25.77 10.84
C PHE A 20 -21.03 -27.13 10.37
N VAL A 21 -19.77 -27.19 9.94
CA VAL A 21 -19.05 -28.45 9.67
C VAL A 21 -18.24 -28.81 10.92
N PRO A 22 -18.44 -29.98 11.55
CA PRO A 22 -17.66 -30.35 12.73
C PRO A 22 -16.27 -30.87 12.33
N ALA A 23 -15.24 -30.33 12.99
CA ALA A 23 -13.90 -30.90 12.96
C ALA A 23 -13.90 -32.25 13.69
N SER A 24 -13.61 -33.34 12.97
CA SER A 24 -13.29 -34.63 13.58
C SER A 24 -12.02 -35.22 12.97
N SER A 25 -11.10 -35.52 13.90
CA SER A 25 -9.93 -36.41 13.80
C SER A 25 -8.92 -36.18 12.67
N LEU A 26 -7.83 -35.48 12.99
CA LEU A 26 -6.51 -35.93 12.56
C LEU A 26 -5.64 -36.13 13.80
N ARG A 27 -5.35 -37.41 14.06
CA ARG A 27 -4.53 -37.90 15.14
C ARG A 27 -3.09 -37.42 14.94
N ASN A 28 -2.55 -36.91 16.04
CA ASN A 28 -1.13 -36.71 16.24
C ASN A 28 -0.49 -38.06 16.61
N PRO A 29 0.60 -38.50 15.97
CA PRO A 29 1.51 -39.43 16.61
C PRO A 29 2.86 -38.76 16.82
N ARG A 30 3.08 -38.29 18.06
CA ARG A 30 4.41 -38.29 18.64
C ARG A 30 4.79 -39.77 18.83
N ASN A 31 5.81 -40.25 18.15
CA ASN A 31 6.51 -41.47 18.56
C ASN A 31 7.98 -41.17 18.77
N PHE A 32 8.35 -41.37 20.04
CA PHE A 32 9.69 -41.57 20.56
C PHE A 32 10.43 -42.65 19.75
N PHE A 33 11.69 -42.40 19.44
CA PHE A 33 12.67 -43.46 19.26
C PHE A 33 13.91 -43.13 20.09
N ASN A 34 14.11 -43.94 21.14
CA ASN A 34 15.38 -44.10 21.82
C ASN A 34 16.37 -44.74 20.86
N PHE A 35 17.60 -44.21 20.80
CA PHE A 35 18.75 -44.98 20.34
C PHE A 35 19.88 -44.91 21.36
N THR A 36 20.18 -46.10 21.87
CA THR A 36 21.34 -46.50 22.63
C THR A 36 22.64 -46.23 21.88
N THR A 37 23.66 -45.82 22.63
CA THR A 37 25.05 -45.68 22.22
C THR A 37 25.64 -47.00 21.73
N ASN A 38 26.38 -46.97 20.62
CA ASN A 38 27.62 -47.75 20.50
C ASN A 38 28.56 -47.14 19.45
N SER A 39 29.82 -47.08 19.86
CA SER A 39 31.01 -46.65 19.12
C SER A 39 31.41 -47.68 18.07
N THR A 40 31.77 -47.24 16.86
CA THR A 40 32.96 -47.70 16.13
C THR A 40 33.30 -46.74 15.00
N ASN A 41 34.59 -46.39 14.91
CA ASN A 41 35.24 -45.59 13.87
C ASN A 41 35.04 -46.16 12.46
N ASN A 42 34.87 -45.28 11.47
CA ASN A 42 35.59 -45.40 10.19
C ASN A 42 35.61 -44.07 9.44
N HIS A 43 36.81 -43.72 8.98
CA HIS A 43 37.13 -42.56 8.17
C HIS A 43 36.49 -42.63 6.78
N SER A 44 35.75 -41.60 6.39
CA SER A 44 35.57 -41.23 4.97
C SER A 44 35.35 -39.73 4.86
N LEU A 45 36.31 -39.06 4.21
CA LEU A 45 36.29 -37.65 3.87
C LEU A 45 35.13 -37.35 2.90
N VAL A 46 34.11 -36.63 3.37
CA VAL A 46 33.16 -35.92 2.50
C VAL A 46 33.16 -34.47 2.95
N ALA A 47 33.72 -33.60 2.12
CA ALA A 47 33.71 -32.16 2.32
C ALA A 47 32.26 -31.65 2.21
N ALA A 48 31.61 -31.43 3.35
CA ALA A 48 30.34 -30.73 3.42
C ALA A 48 30.60 -29.24 3.20
N ALA A 49 30.34 -28.76 1.99
CA ALA A 49 30.21 -27.34 1.72
C ALA A 49 29.02 -26.79 2.54
N GLN A 50 29.32 -26.07 3.60
CA GLN A 50 28.31 -25.33 4.36
C GLN A 50 27.80 -24.19 3.48
N ALA A 51 26.65 -24.39 2.86
CA ALA A 51 25.86 -23.30 2.31
C ALA A 51 25.42 -22.40 3.47
N GLN A 52 26.11 -21.27 3.64
CA GLN A 52 25.68 -20.24 4.56
C GLN A 52 24.32 -19.72 4.09
N SER A 53 23.28 -19.95 4.89
CA SER A 53 22.01 -19.28 4.74
C SER A 53 22.26 -17.76 4.72
N PRO A 54 21.67 -16.99 3.80
CA PRO A 54 21.85 -15.54 3.80
C PRO A 54 21.34 -15.02 5.15
N ILE A 55 22.24 -14.35 5.88
CA ILE A 55 21.95 -13.68 7.15
C ILE A 55 20.74 -12.78 6.87
N ALA A 56 19.60 -13.13 7.46
CA ALA A 56 18.41 -12.29 7.40
C ALA A 56 18.81 -10.90 7.89
N LYS A 57 18.72 -9.89 7.02
CA LYS A 57 18.92 -8.50 7.41
C LYS A 57 18.03 -8.24 8.61
N LYS A 58 18.63 -7.89 9.74
CA LYS A 58 17.91 -7.50 10.96
C LYS A 58 16.84 -6.49 10.54
N PRO A 59 15.57 -6.64 10.98
CA PRO A 59 14.53 -5.68 10.63
C PRO A 59 15.04 -4.29 11.01
N PRO A 60 14.84 -3.28 10.15
CA PRO A 60 15.37 -1.94 10.40
C PRO A 60 14.84 -1.47 11.75
N ASN A 61 15.77 -1.15 12.65
CA ASN A 61 15.46 -0.72 14.01
C ASN A 61 14.96 0.72 13.92
N LEU A 62 13.64 0.94 13.91
CA LEU A 62 13.05 2.27 13.84
C LEU A 62 12.37 2.64 15.17
N PRO A 63 13.01 3.48 15.99
CA PRO A 63 12.32 4.13 17.09
C PRO A 63 11.20 5.02 16.52
N GLY A 64 9.95 4.73 16.87
CA GLY A 64 8.81 5.64 16.64
C GLY A 64 7.71 5.14 15.71
N LEU A 65 7.92 4.13 14.85
CA LEU A 65 6.83 3.56 14.05
C LEU A 65 5.76 2.92 14.93
N GLU A 66 6.18 2.22 15.99
CA GLU A 66 5.29 1.66 17.00
C GLU A 66 4.40 2.75 17.63
N ASN A 67 4.97 3.93 17.93
CA ASN A 67 4.22 5.05 18.48
C ASN A 67 3.18 5.57 17.50
N VAL A 68 3.55 5.73 16.21
CA VAL A 68 2.60 6.20 15.18
C VAL A 68 1.44 5.23 15.01
N MET A 69 1.73 3.92 14.99
CA MET A 69 0.69 2.89 14.90
C MET A 69 -0.22 2.91 16.13
N LEU A 70 0.34 3.00 17.34
CA LEU A 70 -0.44 3.13 18.58
C LEU A 70 -1.31 4.38 18.58
N GLU A 71 -0.77 5.52 18.16
CA GLU A 71 -1.52 6.77 18.08
C GLU A 71 -2.64 6.69 17.04
N TYR A 72 -2.43 6.04 15.90
CA TYR A 72 -3.49 5.75 14.92
C TYR A 72 -4.59 4.87 15.52
N MET A 73 -4.22 3.79 16.22
CA MET A 73 -5.16 2.91 16.93
C MET A 73 -5.98 3.66 17.98
N PHE A 74 -5.37 4.60 18.70
CA PHE A 74 -6.07 5.47 19.64
C PHE A 74 -6.80 6.65 18.99
N GLY A 75 -6.83 6.73 17.66
CA GLY A 75 -7.52 7.79 16.91
C GLY A 75 -6.88 9.16 17.01
N LYS A 76 -5.60 9.25 17.39
CA LYS A 76 -4.82 10.48 17.53
C LYS A 76 -4.08 10.87 16.25
N LYS A 77 -3.82 9.91 15.35
CA LYS A 77 -3.18 10.13 14.05
C LYS A 77 -4.07 9.75 12.88
N LYS A 78 -3.81 10.36 11.72
CA LYS A 78 -4.47 10.09 10.44
C LYS A 78 -3.81 8.92 9.72
N ALA A 79 -4.55 8.30 8.80
CA ALA A 79 -4.05 7.20 7.97
C ALA A 79 -2.84 7.62 7.09
N THR A 80 -2.82 8.87 6.60
CA THR A 80 -1.68 9.45 5.85
C THR A 80 -0.39 9.48 6.67
N GLU A 81 -0.47 9.81 7.96
CA GLU A 81 0.71 9.84 8.83
C GLU A 81 1.29 8.44 9.08
N VAL A 82 0.43 7.42 9.14
CA VAL A 82 0.85 6.01 9.19
C VAL A 82 1.56 5.63 7.90
N ALA A 83 0.97 5.95 6.74
CA ALA A 83 1.57 5.69 5.43
C ALA A 83 2.95 6.34 5.32
N HIS A 84 3.06 7.65 5.60
CA HIS A 84 4.35 8.38 5.56
C HIS A 84 5.40 7.77 6.47
N SER A 85 5.01 7.26 7.64
CA SER A 85 5.94 6.63 8.59
C SER A 85 6.48 5.30 8.05
N VAL A 86 5.64 4.53 7.35
CA VAL A 86 6.07 3.33 6.64
C VAL A 86 6.95 3.69 5.44
N TRP A 87 6.61 4.73 4.67
CA TRP A 87 7.39 5.18 3.51
C TRP A 87 8.83 5.55 3.90
N LYS A 88 9.01 6.24 5.04
CA LYS A 88 10.34 6.57 5.59
C LYS A 88 11.21 5.35 5.93
N CYS A 89 10.62 4.17 6.08
CA CYS A 89 11.35 2.92 6.30
C CYS A 89 11.85 2.29 4.99
N VAL A 90 11.29 2.70 3.85
CA VAL A 90 11.51 2.09 2.54
C VAL A 90 12.28 3.04 1.61
N VAL A 91 11.91 4.32 1.61
CA VAL A 91 12.48 5.36 0.75
C VAL A 91 13.79 5.88 1.29
N GLN A 92 14.78 5.97 0.43
CA GLN A 92 16.10 6.52 0.70
C GLN A 92 16.35 7.79 -0.13
N LYS A 93 17.36 8.55 0.29
CA LYS A 93 17.85 9.70 -0.48
C LYS A 93 18.35 9.24 -1.84
N GLY A 94 17.98 9.97 -2.89
CA GLY A 94 18.30 9.62 -4.27
C GLY A 94 17.36 8.61 -4.93
N ASP A 95 16.38 8.04 -4.22
CA ASP A 95 15.39 7.16 -4.85
C ASP A 95 14.42 7.93 -5.76
N ALA A 96 13.82 7.22 -6.71
CA ALA A 96 12.66 7.69 -7.47
C ALA A 96 11.36 7.16 -6.85
N VAL A 97 10.36 8.03 -6.72
CA VAL A 97 9.05 7.71 -6.13
C VAL A 97 7.92 8.33 -6.95
N ILE A 98 6.74 7.72 -6.88
CA ILE A 98 5.56 8.12 -7.64
C ILE A 98 4.41 8.42 -6.68
N ASP A 99 3.85 9.62 -6.81
CA ASP A 99 2.55 10.00 -6.26
C ASP A 99 1.51 9.88 -7.38
N ALA A 100 0.73 8.80 -7.38
CA ALA A 100 -0.19 8.49 -8.46
C ALA A 100 -1.49 9.32 -8.42
N THR A 101 -1.70 10.12 -7.37
CA THR A 101 -2.92 10.92 -7.16
C THR A 101 -2.56 12.18 -6.34
N CYS A 102 -1.81 13.10 -6.93
CA CYS A 102 -1.12 14.14 -6.18
C CYS A 102 -2.05 15.12 -5.45
N GLY A 103 -3.25 15.36 -6.00
CA GLY A 103 -4.28 16.15 -5.34
C GLY A 103 -3.78 17.52 -4.88
N ASN A 104 -3.81 17.78 -3.58
CA ASN A 104 -3.31 19.05 -3.00
C ASN A 104 -1.79 19.08 -2.75
N GLY A 105 -1.05 18.05 -3.17
CA GLY A 105 0.41 18.01 -3.16
C GLY A 105 1.08 17.62 -1.84
N TYR A 106 0.32 17.31 -0.77
CA TYR A 106 0.90 16.99 0.54
C TYR A 106 1.75 15.71 0.52
N ASP A 107 1.28 14.67 -0.19
CA ASP A 107 2.02 13.41 -0.32
C ASP A 107 3.25 13.62 -1.23
N THR A 108 3.10 14.38 -2.32
CA THR A 108 4.21 14.81 -3.20
C THR A 108 5.30 15.53 -2.43
N LEU A 109 4.96 16.54 -1.60
CA LEU A 109 5.92 17.28 -0.78
C LEU A 109 6.57 16.38 0.28
N ALA A 110 5.81 15.47 0.90
CA ALA A 110 6.36 14.52 1.86
C ALA A 110 7.37 13.57 1.19
N MET A 111 7.06 13.06 0.00
CA MET A 111 7.94 12.23 -0.80
C MET A 111 9.23 12.97 -1.21
N LEU A 112 9.11 14.23 -1.65
CA LEU A 112 10.28 15.04 -2.00
C LEU A 112 11.23 15.16 -0.81
N ASN A 113 10.69 15.49 0.36
CA ASN A 113 11.48 15.56 1.60
C ASN A 113 12.16 14.24 1.96
N MET A 114 11.62 13.09 1.53
CA MET A 114 12.26 11.78 1.72
C MET A 114 13.40 11.55 0.73
N VAL A 115 13.26 11.91 -0.54
CA VAL A 115 14.24 11.58 -1.59
C VAL A 115 15.31 12.65 -1.82
N ALA A 116 15.02 13.92 -1.51
CA ALA A 116 15.90 15.05 -1.83
C ALA A 116 17.17 15.07 -0.97
N ASP A 117 18.32 15.19 -1.61
CA ASP A 117 19.62 15.47 -0.99
C ASP A 117 20.50 16.32 -1.91
N LYS A 118 21.73 16.58 -1.47
CA LYS A 118 22.73 17.35 -2.23
C LYS A 118 23.15 16.68 -3.54
N SER A 119 22.85 15.40 -3.75
CA SER A 119 23.22 14.69 -4.99
C SER A 119 22.29 15.01 -6.15
N GLN A 120 21.11 15.58 -5.89
CA GLN A 120 20.09 15.93 -6.89
C GLN A 120 19.66 14.73 -7.77
N LYS A 121 19.78 13.51 -7.23
CA LYS A 121 19.39 12.26 -7.91
C LYS A 121 17.96 11.82 -7.63
N GLY A 122 17.39 12.23 -6.50
CA GLY A 122 16.03 11.86 -6.12
C GLY A 122 15.01 12.39 -7.12
N ARG A 123 13.92 11.68 -7.33
CA ARG A 123 12.85 12.11 -8.25
C ARG A 123 11.49 11.81 -7.67
N VAL A 124 10.56 12.75 -7.81
CA VAL A 124 9.14 12.56 -7.50
C VAL A 124 8.35 12.77 -8.77
N TYR A 125 7.62 11.75 -9.20
CA TYR A 125 6.69 11.85 -10.31
C TYR A 125 5.27 11.93 -9.74
N ALA A 126 4.59 13.06 -9.92
CA ALA A 126 3.25 13.28 -9.40
C ALA A 126 2.22 13.35 -10.54
N LEU A 127 1.16 12.56 -10.43
CA LEU A 127 0.13 12.41 -11.45
C LEU A 127 -1.22 12.86 -10.88
N ASP A 128 -1.98 13.60 -11.66
CA ASP A 128 -3.41 13.83 -11.42
C ASP A 128 -4.11 14.13 -12.74
N LEU A 129 -5.40 13.79 -12.84
CA LEU A 129 -6.20 14.09 -14.02
C LEU A 129 -6.78 15.52 -13.97
N GLN A 130 -6.90 16.11 -12.78
CA GLN A 130 -7.49 17.42 -12.60
C GLN A 130 -6.43 18.52 -12.63
N ASP A 131 -6.58 19.50 -13.53
CA ASP A 131 -5.67 20.64 -13.60
C ASP A 131 -5.60 21.45 -12.29
N VAL A 132 -6.72 21.50 -11.54
CA VAL A 132 -6.76 22.15 -10.21
C VAL A 132 -5.88 21.43 -9.20
N ALA A 133 -5.78 20.10 -9.23
CA ALA A 133 -4.87 19.35 -8.35
C ALA A 133 -3.41 19.68 -8.68
N LEU A 134 -3.07 19.72 -9.97
CA LEU A 134 -1.72 20.08 -10.41
C LEU A 134 -1.37 21.52 -10.04
N GLN A 135 -2.31 22.46 -10.16
CA GLN A 135 -2.12 23.83 -9.69
C GLN A 135 -1.92 23.90 -8.19
N ASN A 136 -2.77 23.25 -7.39
CA ASN A 136 -2.62 23.22 -5.93
C ASN A 136 -1.28 22.63 -5.51
N THR A 137 -0.87 21.54 -6.17
CA THR A 137 0.44 20.90 -5.95
C THR A 137 1.57 21.86 -6.32
N ARG A 138 1.53 22.52 -7.48
CA ARG A 138 2.54 23.53 -7.87
C ARG A 138 2.64 24.66 -6.85
N SER A 139 1.51 25.26 -6.47
CA SER A 139 1.48 26.35 -5.51
C SER A 139 2.07 25.94 -4.16
N LEU A 140 1.72 24.75 -3.66
CA LEU A 140 2.31 24.24 -2.41
C LEU A 140 3.83 24.06 -2.53
N LEU A 141 4.32 23.53 -3.64
CA LEU A 141 5.75 23.35 -3.89
C LEU A 141 6.48 24.68 -4.01
N ASP A 142 5.92 25.66 -4.73
CA ASP A 142 6.48 27.01 -4.89
C ASP A 142 6.57 27.75 -3.55
N GLU A 143 5.60 27.55 -2.66
CA GLU A 143 5.60 28.15 -1.31
C GLU A 143 6.56 27.46 -0.34
N SER A 144 6.85 26.17 -0.55
CA SER A 144 7.55 25.34 0.44
C SER A 144 9.03 25.10 0.14
N LEU A 145 9.49 25.34 -1.09
CA LEU A 145 10.75 24.79 -1.59
C LEU A 145 11.55 25.80 -2.42
N ASP A 146 12.87 25.62 -2.43
CA ASP A 146 13.75 26.36 -3.34
C ASP A 146 13.73 25.80 -4.77
N ASP A 147 14.30 26.57 -5.72
CA ASP A 147 14.26 26.24 -7.15
C ASP A 147 14.91 24.87 -7.45
N ASN A 148 15.98 24.49 -6.75
CA ASN A 148 16.66 23.21 -6.99
C ASN A 148 15.83 22.04 -6.48
N GLU A 149 15.17 22.19 -5.34
CA GLU A 149 14.28 21.16 -4.81
C GLU A 149 13.06 20.95 -5.72
N ARG A 150 12.53 22.01 -6.34
CA ARG A 150 11.40 21.91 -7.26
C ARG A 150 11.76 21.19 -8.56
N GLU A 151 13.01 21.26 -9.03
CA GLU A 151 13.48 20.50 -10.20
C GLU A 151 13.45 18.97 -9.99
N LEU A 152 13.34 18.49 -8.75
CA LEU A 152 13.23 17.06 -8.45
C LEU A 152 11.80 16.52 -8.62
N VAL A 153 10.81 17.38 -8.88
CA VAL A 153 9.40 17.01 -9.03
C VAL A 153 8.94 17.20 -10.48
N GLU A 154 8.38 16.15 -11.06
CA GLU A 154 7.76 16.19 -12.38
C GLU A 154 6.25 15.95 -12.26
N LEU A 155 5.44 16.89 -12.75
CA LEU A 155 3.98 16.86 -12.64
C LEU A 155 3.33 16.50 -13.99
N PHE A 156 2.45 15.50 -14.00
CA PHE A 156 1.78 15.02 -15.21
C PHE A 156 0.27 15.14 -15.10
N SER A 157 -0.34 15.84 -16.07
CA SER A 157 -1.80 15.84 -16.27
C SER A 157 -2.22 14.57 -16.98
N THR A 158 -2.35 13.49 -16.21
CA THR A 158 -2.72 12.17 -16.73
C THR A 158 -3.34 11.29 -15.63
N CYS A 159 -4.06 10.27 -16.05
CA CYS A 159 -4.57 9.26 -15.14
C CYS A 159 -3.44 8.31 -14.70
N HIS A 160 -3.45 7.88 -13.45
CA HIS A 160 -2.51 6.87 -12.93
C HIS A 160 -2.53 5.55 -13.71
N SER A 161 -3.61 5.23 -14.43
CA SER A 161 -3.64 4.06 -15.32
C SER A 161 -2.58 4.10 -16.42
N LYS A 162 -2.04 5.29 -16.71
CA LYS A 162 -0.99 5.53 -17.72
C LYS A 162 0.39 5.78 -17.11
N LEU A 163 0.61 5.44 -15.84
CA LEU A 163 1.89 5.76 -15.17
C LEU A 163 3.10 5.19 -15.94
N GLU A 164 3.01 3.99 -16.51
CA GLU A 164 4.11 3.38 -17.26
C GLU A 164 4.46 4.13 -18.57
N GLU A 165 3.57 4.99 -19.08
CA GLU A 165 3.81 5.81 -20.27
C GLU A 165 4.66 7.05 -19.96
N VAL A 166 4.56 7.58 -18.74
CA VAL A 166 5.19 8.85 -18.34
C VAL A 166 6.45 8.66 -17.50
N ILE A 167 6.60 7.52 -16.85
CA ILE A 167 7.79 7.22 -16.05
C ILE A 167 8.90 6.64 -16.95
N PRO A 168 10.12 7.20 -16.94
CA PRO A 168 11.23 6.68 -17.74
C PRO A 168 11.54 5.21 -17.43
N ARG A 169 11.59 4.37 -18.46
CA ARG A 169 11.77 2.90 -18.34
C ARG A 169 13.08 2.47 -17.68
N ASN A 170 14.08 3.33 -17.65
CA ASN A 170 15.40 3.07 -17.05
C ASN A 170 15.47 3.46 -15.56
N ILE A 171 14.39 4.00 -14.99
CA ILE A 171 14.36 4.41 -13.59
C ILE A 171 13.83 3.26 -12.71
N THR A 172 14.50 3.07 -11.59
CA THR A 172 14.12 2.10 -10.56
C THR A 172 13.26 2.82 -9.53
N VAL A 173 11.98 2.43 -9.41
CA VAL A 173 11.03 3.10 -8.52
C VAL A 173 11.00 2.40 -7.15
N ARG A 174 11.14 3.17 -6.08
CA ARG A 174 11.11 2.67 -4.69
C ARG A 174 9.72 2.65 -4.08
N LEU A 175 8.91 3.65 -4.38
CA LEU A 175 7.57 3.82 -3.82
C LEU A 175 6.59 4.26 -4.91
N VAL A 176 5.41 3.65 -4.94
CA VAL A 176 4.24 4.17 -5.65
C VAL A 176 3.13 4.34 -4.62
N ALA A 177 2.62 5.56 -4.43
CA ALA A 177 1.49 5.81 -3.53
C ALA A 177 0.23 6.19 -4.30
N PHE A 178 -0.90 5.65 -3.84
CA PHE A 178 -2.23 5.98 -4.29
C PHE A 178 -3.05 6.49 -3.10
N ASN A 179 -3.78 7.58 -3.28
CA ASN A 179 -4.74 8.10 -2.33
C ASN A 179 -6.12 8.17 -3.01
N LEU A 180 -6.83 7.04 -2.96
CA LEU A 180 -8.00 6.76 -3.78
C LEU A 180 -9.26 7.38 -3.19
N GLY A 181 -9.89 8.26 -3.97
CA GLY A 181 -11.12 8.95 -3.66
C GLY A 181 -11.31 10.18 -4.54
N TYR A 182 -11.67 11.31 -3.94
CA TYR A 182 -11.81 12.60 -4.62
C TYR A 182 -10.86 13.65 -4.02
N LEU A 183 -10.55 14.68 -4.81
CA LEU A 183 -9.78 15.85 -4.38
C LEU A 183 -10.51 16.63 -3.26
N PRO A 184 -9.93 16.80 -2.06
CA PRO A 184 -10.54 17.63 -1.02
C PRO A 184 -10.66 19.09 -1.48
N GLY A 185 -11.87 19.63 -1.45
CA GLY A 185 -12.19 20.99 -1.92
C GLY A 185 -12.46 21.09 -3.43
N GLY A 186 -12.31 20.00 -4.19
CA GLY A 186 -12.60 19.93 -5.62
C GLY A 186 -14.00 19.39 -5.95
N ASP A 187 -14.20 19.05 -7.22
CA ASP A 187 -15.40 18.38 -7.72
C ASP A 187 -15.51 16.94 -7.18
N LYS A 188 -16.49 16.69 -6.33
CA LYS A 188 -16.72 15.37 -5.70
C LYS A 188 -17.25 14.30 -6.65
N THR A 189 -17.63 14.66 -7.88
CA THR A 189 -18.01 13.69 -8.92
C THR A 189 -16.78 13.12 -9.64
N MET A 190 -15.65 13.80 -9.56
CA MET A 190 -14.36 13.34 -10.06
C MET A 190 -13.69 12.49 -8.99
N ILE A 191 -13.83 11.18 -9.15
CA ILE A 191 -13.26 10.16 -8.26
C ILE A 191 -12.29 9.25 -9.02
N THR A 192 -11.39 8.61 -8.28
CA THR A 192 -10.72 7.38 -8.74
C THR A 192 -11.75 6.27 -8.99
N LYS A 193 -11.41 5.35 -9.90
CA LYS A 193 -12.33 4.29 -10.35
C LYS A 193 -11.60 2.96 -10.38
N SER A 194 -12.34 1.89 -10.04
CA SER A 194 -11.85 0.50 -10.02
C SER A 194 -11.03 0.12 -11.27
N ASP A 195 -11.55 0.37 -12.46
CA ASP A 195 -10.91 -0.03 -13.72
C ASP A 195 -9.56 0.69 -13.92
N THR A 196 -9.49 2.00 -13.66
CA THR A 196 -8.25 2.77 -13.81
C THR A 196 -7.25 2.47 -12.70
N THR A 197 -7.75 2.23 -11.48
CA THR A 197 -6.94 1.84 -10.32
C THR A 197 -6.30 0.47 -10.53
N LEU A 198 -7.02 -0.50 -11.10
CA LEU A 198 -6.46 -1.81 -11.44
C LEU A 198 -5.32 -1.68 -12.45
N LEU A 199 -5.52 -0.93 -13.54
CA LEU A 199 -4.47 -0.69 -14.53
C LEU A 199 -3.25 0.03 -13.91
N GLY A 200 -3.50 0.99 -13.02
CA GLY A 200 -2.44 1.68 -12.26
C GLY A 200 -1.68 0.73 -11.34
N LEU A 201 -2.35 -0.18 -10.66
CA LEU A 201 -1.74 -1.20 -9.80
C LEU A 201 -0.87 -2.18 -10.59
N GLU A 202 -1.36 -2.67 -11.73
CA GLU A 202 -0.60 -3.54 -12.62
C GLU A 202 0.67 -2.84 -13.14
N ALA A 203 0.58 -1.56 -13.50
CA ALA A 203 1.73 -0.77 -13.90
C ALA A 203 2.71 -0.55 -12.73
N ALA A 204 2.19 -0.24 -11.53
CA ALA A 204 2.98 -0.08 -10.31
C ALA A 204 3.75 -1.38 -9.96
N GLU A 205 3.12 -2.54 -10.12
CA GLU A 205 3.74 -3.86 -9.92
C GLU A 205 4.98 -4.05 -10.79
N ARG A 206 4.90 -3.62 -12.06
CA ARG A 206 6.00 -3.74 -13.03
C ARG A 206 7.16 -2.80 -12.72
N VAL A 207 6.87 -1.54 -12.39
CA VAL A 207 7.91 -0.50 -12.23
C VAL A 207 8.58 -0.51 -10.86
N VAL A 208 7.87 -0.96 -9.80
CA VAL A 208 8.43 -0.95 -8.46
C VAL A 208 9.53 -2.01 -8.33
N ALA A 209 10.66 -1.61 -7.75
CA ALA A 209 11.84 -2.45 -7.59
C ALA A 209 11.67 -3.49 -6.47
N PRO A 210 12.43 -4.60 -6.49
CA PRO A 210 12.61 -5.43 -5.31
C PRO A 210 13.05 -4.60 -4.09
N GLY A 211 12.42 -4.83 -2.94
CA GLY A 211 12.54 -4.01 -1.74
C GLY A 211 11.82 -2.65 -1.80
N GLY A 212 10.92 -2.46 -2.77
CA GLY A 212 10.05 -1.29 -2.89
C GLY A 212 8.63 -1.52 -2.36
N LEU A 213 7.81 -0.47 -2.38
CA LEU A 213 6.48 -0.45 -1.78
C LEU A 213 5.45 0.15 -2.75
N ILE A 214 4.29 -0.50 -2.86
CA ILE A 214 3.05 0.13 -3.33
C ILE A 214 2.20 0.41 -2.09
N SER A 215 1.79 1.66 -1.90
CA SER A 215 1.01 2.12 -0.75
C SER A 215 -0.32 2.67 -1.22
N LEU A 216 -1.42 2.21 -0.64
CA LEU A 216 -2.75 2.72 -0.94
C LEU A 216 -3.45 3.19 0.32
N LEU A 217 -4.06 4.36 0.23
CA LEU A 217 -5.12 4.81 1.12
C LEU A 217 -6.41 4.80 0.33
N VAL A 218 -7.42 4.06 0.79
CA VAL A 218 -8.68 3.88 0.07
C VAL A 218 -9.81 4.48 0.88
N TYR A 219 -10.38 5.60 0.41
CA TYR A 219 -11.51 6.27 1.04
C TYR A 219 -12.83 5.59 0.65
N VAL A 220 -13.27 4.60 1.44
CA VAL A 220 -14.48 3.81 1.11
C VAL A 220 -15.83 4.50 1.37
N GLY A 221 -15.81 5.76 1.86
CA GLY A 221 -17.00 6.48 2.34
C GLY A 221 -17.83 7.20 1.28
N HIS A 222 -17.48 7.09 0.00
CA HIS A 222 -18.18 7.71 -1.12
C HIS A 222 -18.70 6.67 -2.12
N PRO A 223 -19.66 7.02 -3.00
CA PRO A 223 -20.12 6.12 -4.07
C PRO A 223 -18.94 5.62 -4.91
N GLY A 224 -18.87 4.30 -5.14
CA GLY A 224 -17.76 3.66 -5.87
C GLY A 224 -16.53 3.31 -5.02
N GLY A 225 -16.37 3.91 -3.83
CA GLY A 225 -15.17 3.72 -3.02
C GLY A 225 -15.03 2.31 -2.42
N ARG A 226 -16.15 1.62 -2.17
CA ARG A 226 -16.14 0.23 -1.68
C ARG A 226 -15.77 -0.74 -2.80
N GLU A 227 -16.35 -0.55 -3.98
CA GLU A 227 -16.09 -1.31 -5.19
C GLU A 227 -14.63 -1.17 -5.64
N GLU A 228 -14.08 0.04 -5.51
CA GLU A 228 -12.66 0.29 -5.76
C GLU A 228 -11.76 -0.42 -4.73
N PHE A 229 -12.12 -0.39 -3.44
CA PHE A 229 -11.40 -1.17 -2.43
C PHE A 229 -11.42 -2.68 -2.69
N GLU A 230 -12.57 -3.24 -3.09
CA GLU A 230 -12.69 -4.66 -3.43
C GLU A 230 -11.75 -5.03 -4.59
N THR A 231 -11.59 -4.14 -5.56
CA THR A 231 -10.63 -4.29 -6.67
C THR A 231 -9.18 -4.31 -6.17
N VAL A 232 -8.81 -3.35 -5.30
CA VAL A 232 -7.48 -3.29 -4.66
C VAL A 232 -7.20 -4.58 -3.87
N GLN A 233 -8.19 -5.05 -3.10
CA GLN A 233 -8.07 -6.25 -2.28
C GLN A 233 -7.93 -7.52 -3.14
N ALA A 234 -8.70 -7.65 -4.21
CA ALA A 234 -8.60 -8.77 -5.13
C ALA A 234 -7.23 -8.82 -5.81
N PHE A 235 -6.74 -7.68 -6.30
CA PHE A 235 -5.40 -7.55 -6.87
C PHE A 235 -4.32 -7.96 -5.86
N ALA A 236 -4.31 -7.34 -4.67
CA ALA A 236 -3.30 -7.60 -3.65
C ALA A 236 -3.29 -9.06 -3.17
N SER A 237 -4.47 -9.69 -3.08
CA SER A 237 -4.59 -11.10 -2.65
C SER A 237 -4.17 -12.09 -3.74
N GLY A 238 -4.14 -11.67 -5.00
CA GLY A 238 -3.69 -12.49 -6.14
C GLY A 238 -2.18 -12.50 -6.36
N LEU A 239 -1.43 -11.62 -5.68
CA LEU A 239 0.02 -11.53 -5.84
C LEU A 239 0.75 -12.76 -5.26
N ALA A 240 1.82 -13.17 -5.94
CA ALA A 240 2.65 -14.31 -5.57
C ALA A 240 3.31 -14.12 -4.20
N VAL A 241 3.00 -15.00 -3.23
CA VAL A 241 3.42 -14.90 -1.82
C VAL A 241 4.94 -14.96 -1.59
N ASP A 242 5.68 -15.58 -2.52
CA ASP A 242 7.15 -15.65 -2.50
C ASP A 242 7.80 -14.33 -2.96
N LYS A 243 7.07 -13.51 -3.73
CA LYS A 243 7.53 -12.22 -4.28
C LYS A 243 6.97 -11.01 -3.54
N TRP A 244 5.85 -11.15 -2.86
CA TRP A 244 5.13 -10.02 -2.25
C TRP A 244 4.79 -10.28 -0.79
N SER A 245 4.63 -9.19 -0.04
CA SER A 245 4.03 -9.18 1.29
C SER A 245 2.97 -8.09 1.33
N CYS A 246 1.71 -8.50 1.35
CA CYS A 246 0.57 -7.60 1.31
C CYS A 246 -0.13 -7.56 2.68
N CYS A 247 -0.45 -6.37 3.18
CA CYS A 247 -1.23 -6.21 4.40
C CYS A 247 -2.23 -5.07 4.27
N LYS A 248 -3.32 -5.15 5.05
CA LYS A 248 -4.29 -4.08 5.21
C LYS A 248 -4.45 -3.69 6.67
N LEU A 249 -4.69 -2.41 6.91
CA LEU A 249 -5.12 -1.88 8.21
C LEU A 249 -6.51 -1.29 8.02
N GLU A 250 -7.48 -1.84 8.75
CA GLU A 250 -8.89 -1.49 8.66
C GLU A 250 -9.46 -1.36 10.08
N MET A 251 -10.14 -0.24 10.34
CA MET A 251 -10.80 -0.01 11.62
C MET A 251 -12.16 -0.69 11.63
N LEU A 252 -12.29 -1.77 12.40
CA LEU A 252 -13.49 -2.62 12.40
C LEU A 252 -14.79 -1.88 12.76
N ASN A 253 -14.72 -0.91 13.68
CA ASN A 253 -15.89 -0.13 14.14
C ASN A 253 -15.97 1.27 13.50
N LYS A 254 -15.14 1.58 12.50
CA LYS A 254 -15.19 2.83 11.73
C LYS A 254 -15.28 2.51 10.24
N PRO A 255 -16.44 2.05 9.75
CA PRO A 255 -16.57 1.47 8.40
C PRO A 255 -16.37 2.47 7.25
N LEU A 256 -16.37 3.77 7.53
CA LEU A 256 -16.10 4.84 6.56
C LEU A 256 -14.67 5.40 6.68
N ALA A 257 -13.87 4.91 7.63
CA ALA A 257 -12.48 5.33 7.74
C ALA A 257 -11.68 4.81 6.53
N PRO A 258 -10.62 5.53 6.11
CA PRO A 258 -9.78 5.07 5.02
C PRO A 258 -9.11 3.75 5.37
N ILE A 259 -9.08 2.82 4.42
CA ILE A 259 -8.37 1.54 4.56
C ILE A 259 -6.97 1.73 4.02
N ILE A 260 -5.96 1.34 4.81
CA ILE A 260 -4.56 1.37 4.38
C ILE A 260 -4.20 0.02 3.81
N VAL A 261 -3.59 -0.04 2.63
CA VAL A 261 -3.07 -1.26 2.03
C VAL A 261 -1.60 -1.04 1.66
N PHE A 262 -0.73 -1.97 2.07
CA PHE A 262 0.68 -1.97 1.70
C PHE A 262 1.01 -3.24 0.94
N LEU A 263 1.70 -3.11 -0.18
CA LEU A 263 2.19 -4.22 -1.01
C LEU A 263 3.71 -4.05 -1.14
N PHE A 264 4.44 -4.77 -0.31
CA PHE A 264 5.90 -4.75 -0.29
C PHE A 264 6.45 -5.82 -1.25
N LYS A 265 7.29 -5.41 -2.20
CA LYS A 265 7.95 -6.31 -3.14
C LYS A 265 9.23 -6.84 -2.50
N ARG A 266 9.35 -8.15 -2.38
CA ARG A 266 10.51 -8.83 -1.76
C ARG A 266 11.74 -8.77 -2.64
#